data_AF-A0A950TAM3-F1
#
_entry.id   AF-A0A950TAM3-F1
#
_cell.length_a   1.000
_cell.length_b   1.000
_cell.length_c   1.000
_cell.angle_alpha   90.00
_cell.angle_beta   90.00
_cell.angle_gamma   90.00
#
_symmetry.space_group_name_H-M   'P 1'
#
loop_
_entity.id
_entity.type
_entity.pdbx_description
1 polymer ?
#
loop_
_entity_poly.entity_id
_entity_poly.type
_entity_poly.pdbx_seq_one_letter_code
_entity_poly.pdbx_strand_id
1 'polypeptide(L)'
;MFERFYKNRYGYSRWDGTQSIEGLDADDILKALSDDYLENGNLQQALKRLMQDGIRSEDGRRAMGLREMMERMRDMRREQLNRYNMASGVMDDLRQKLEEIKHLEREGIQRRLDNPPADQQPQSGDQPQSGQEGQQGQQPQAGDQSQSTQQGQQGQQGQQGQSGQSGQDDDLSPEQKKKMLEMIAKRKQDYLNNLPNDVPGQIKGLSEYDFMDDEAREKFQELMESLQQQMMQQFFQGMQQSLQNMTPEDIAKLREMIRDLNKMLRERQEGREPDFDSFMQKHGEYFPGVNSLDDLIEQMQQQMAAMQGIMDNLSPEQRQELQNLMEQLMGDDRIRVDMMELAQNLEALAPMEQMRTRFPFRGNESLPLNEAMRMMGRLQQMEGLEDQFQEARRLDDINAIDSDKVKQLLGDEEYQSVEQLKELMKMLEEAGYIQKKGNRWELTARGIRKIGQKALQDIFNKLKRDGFGRHVSPFRGVGGEPTDESKAYQFGDPFLLDLEKTLMNALHRRGTGTPV
;
A
#
# COMPACT_ATOMS: atom_id res chain seq x y z
N MET A 1 -59.00 8.10 20.73
CA MET A 1 -58.29 7.41 21.82
C MET A 1 -57.09 6.75 21.16
N PHE A 2 -55.90 7.09 21.66
CA PHE A 2 -54.53 6.71 21.31
C PHE A 2 -54.32 5.49 20.38
N GLU A 3 -53.54 5.68 19.31
CA GLU A 3 -52.26 4.98 19.19
C GLU A 3 -51.28 5.78 18.32
N ARG A 4 -50.12 6.04 18.91
CA ARG A 4 -49.01 6.87 18.45
C ARG A 4 -47.78 5.97 18.61
N PHE A 5 -46.78 6.16 17.75
CA PHE A 5 -45.41 5.60 17.82
C PHE A 5 -45.20 4.19 17.24
N TYR A 6 -44.96 4.12 15.92
CA TYR A 6 -44.00 3.14 15.41
C TYR A 6 -42.59 3.72 15.58
N LYS A 7 -41.81 3.06 16.45
CA LYS A 7 -40.38 3.28 16.66
C LYS A 7 -39.61 2.98 15.36
N ASN A 8 -38.84 3.93 14.86
CA ASN A 8 -37.64 3.62 14.06
C ASN A 8 -36.74 2.72 14.92
N ARG A 9 -36.72 1.42 14.65
CA ARG A 9 -35.67 0.53 15.15
C ARG A 9 -34.57 0.54 14.10
N TYR A 10 -33.51 1.27 14.37
CA TYR A 10 -32.27 1.16 13.61
C TYR A 10 -31.69 -0.24 13.85
N GLY A 11 -31.70 -1.08 12.81
CA GLY A 11 -31.01 -2.36 12.80
C GLY A 11 -29.67 -2.20 12.11
N TYR A 12 -28.58 -2.34 12.85
CA TYR A 12 -27.25 -2.42 12.24
C TYR A 12 -27.09 -3.84 11.66
N SER A 13 -27.02 -3.94 10.33
CA SER A 13 -26.67 -5.17 9.61
C SER A 13 -25.31 -4.99 8.95
N ARG A 14 -24.60 -6.10 8.70
CA ARG A 14 -23.37 -6.05 7.89
C ARG A 14 -23.75 -5.61 6.48
N TRP A 15 -22.99 -4.66 5.93
CA TRP A 15 -23.17 -4.13 4.57
C TRP A 15 -23.07 -5.27 3.56
N ASP A 16 -24.15 -5.51 2.82
CA ASP A 16 -24.26 -6.62 1.85
C ASP A 16 -24.60 -6.15 0.43
N GLY A 17 -24.62 -4.83 0.21
CA GLY A 17 -24.89 -4.21 -1.09
C GLY A 17 -26.37 -4.16 -1.48
N THR A 18 -27.29 -4.70 -0.65
CA THR A 18 -28.74 -4.66 -0.92
C THR A 18 -29.49 -3.63 -0.08
N GLN A 19 -28.80 -2.99 0.88
CA GLN A 19 -29.39 -1.91 1.68
C GLN A 19 -29.56 -0.64 0.85
N SER A 20 -30.78 -0.11 0.78
CA SER A 20 -30.99 1.27 0.31
C SER A 20 -30.38 2.21 1.34
N ILE A 21 -29.44 3.05 0.93
CA ILE A 21 -28.92 4.13 1.76
C ILE A 21 -30.09 5.08 2.03
N GLU A 22 -30.77 4.95 3.18
CA GLU A 22 -31.62 6.05 3.65
C GLU A 22 -30.69 7.22 3.95
N GLY A 23 -30.49 8.11 2.98
CA GLY A 23 -29.69 9.32 3.14
C GLY A 23 -29.36 10.01 1.83
N LEU A 24 -29.80 11.27 1.72
CA LEU A 24 -29.88 12.13 0.54
C LEU A 24 -31.03 11.74 -0.39
N ASP A 25 -32.11 12.52 -0.38
CA ASP A 25 -33.17 12.39 -1.39
C ASP A 25 -32.85 13.24 -2.62
N ALA A 26 -33.57 13.02 -3.72
CA ALA A 26 -33.38 13.79 -4.94
C ALA A 26 -33.65 15.30 -4.76
N ASP A 27 -34.44 15.69 -3.75
CA ASP A 27 -34.74 17.09 -3.44
C ASP A 27 -33.55 17.79 -2.77
N ASP A 28 -32.86 17.13 -1.85
CA ASP A 28 -31.63 17.59 -1.19
C ASP A 28 -30.52 17.82 -2.20
N ILE A 29 -30.35 16.86 -3.13
CA ILE A 29 -29.34 16.95 -4.18
C ILE A 29 -29.66 18.11 -5.13
N LEU A 30 -30.92 18.23 -5.57
CA LEU A 30 -31.35 19.34 -6.41
C LEU A 30 -31.19 20.69 -5.70
N LYS A 31 -31.42 20.72 -4.37
CA LYS A 31 -31.23 21.88 -3.50
C LYS A 31 -29.76 22.27 -3.37
N ALA A 32 -28.83 21.32 -3.35
CA ALA A 32 -27.40 21.61 -3.37
C ALA A 32 -26.94 22.14 -4.74
N LEU A 33 -27.52 21.64 -5.84
CA LEU A 33 -27.21 22.10 -7.20
C LEU A 33 -27.85 23.45 -7.55
N SER A 34 -28.97 23.81 -6.90
CA SER A 34 -29.75 24.98 -7.27
C SER A 34 -28.96 26.28 -7.18
N ASP A 35 -28.15 26.42 -6.15
CA ASP A 35 -27.47 27.67 -5.84
C ASP A 35 -26.41 27.96 -6.91
N ASP A 36 -25.64 26.94 -7.30
CA ASP A 36 -24.64 27.03 -8.37
C ASP A 36 -25.27 27.18 -9.76
N TYR A 37 -26.37 26.46 -10.01
CA TYR A 37 -27.10 26.57 -11.26
C TYR A 37 -27.71 27.96 -11.45
N LEU A 38 -28.22 28.60 -10.39
CA LEU A 38 -28.77 29.95 -10.45
C LEU A 38 -27.69 31.01 -10.67
N GLU A 39 -26.47 30.78 -10.18
CA GLU A 39 -25.32 31.66 -10.40
C GLU A 39 -24.83 31.61 -11.86
N ASN A 40 -24.65 30.40 -12.41
CA ASN A 40 -23.90 30.19 -13.66
C ASN A 40 -24.76 29.69 -14.83
N GLY A 41 -26.00 29.25 -14.60
CA GLY A 41 -26.92 28.74 -15.61
C GLY A 41 -26.55 27.39 -16.22
N ASN A 42 -25.51 26.71 -15.72
CA ASN A 42 -24.97 25.48 -16.31
C ASN A 42 -25.02 24.29 -15.34
N LEU A 43 -25.88 23.31 -15.63
CA LEU A 43 -26.03 22.10 -14.81
C LEU A 43 -24.74 21.27 -14.74
N GLN A 44 -23.97 21.20 -15.84
CA GLN A 44 -22.72 20.42 -15.86
C GLN A 44 -21.71 20.99 -14.86
N GLN A 45 -21.60 22.32 -14.82
CA GLN A 45 -20.68 22.99 -13.92
C GLN A 45 -21.13 22.85 -12.45
N ALA A 46 -22.44 22.93 -12.20
CA ALA A 46 -23.01 22.69 -10.89
C ALA A 46 -22.77 21.24 -10.40
N LEU A 47 -23.00 20.25 -11.25
CA LEU A 47 -22.70 18.84 -10.96
C LEU A 47 -21.20 18.63 -10.70
N LYS A 48 -20.33 19.22 -11.53
CA LYS A 48 -18.89 19.14 -11.37
C LYS A 48 -18.43 19.73 -10.03
N ARG A 49 -18.93 20.90 -9.65
CA ARG A 49 -18.63 21.53 -8.34
C ARG A 49 -19.14 20.66 -7.20
N LEU A 50 -20.37 20.17 -7.29
CA LEU A 50 -20.96 19.29 -6.28
C LEU A 50 -20.14 18.00 -6.10
N MET A 51 -19.67 17.36 -7.18
CA MET A 51 -18.79 16.18 -7.08
C MET A 51 -17.43 16.53 -6.47
N GLN A 52 -16.90 17.72 -6.73
CA GLN A 52 -15.62 18.16 -6.18
C GLN A 52 -15.70 18.50 -4.70
N ASP A 53 -16.73 19.22 -4.28
CA ASP A 53 -16.88 19.76 -2.94
C ASP A 53 -17.68 18.84 -2.00
N GLY A 54 -18.42 17.88 -2.57
CA GLY A 54 -19.26 16.94 -1.85
C GLY A 54 -20.64 17.53 -1.53
N ILE A 55 -21.45 16.75 -0.81
CA ILE A 55 -22.80 17.14 -0.40
C ILE A 55 -22.87 17.24 1.11
N ARG A 56 -23.57 18.26 1.60
CA ARG A 56 -23.99 18.37 3.00
C ARG A 56 -25.52 18.46 3.05
N SER A 57 -26.15 17.49 3.71
CA SER A 57 -27.59 17.51 4.01
C SER A 57 -27.86 18.34 5.27
N GLU A 58 -29.08 18.85 5.40
CA GLU A 58 -29.53 19.60 6.60
C GLU A 58 -29.54 18.74 7.87
N ASP A 59 -29.65 17.42 7.73
CA ASP A 59 -29.61 16.45 8.83
C ASP A 59 -28.19 16.17 9.34
N GLY A 60 -27.19 16.93 8.88
CA GLY A 60 -25.78 16.77 9.26
C GLY A 60 -25.05 15.64 8.53
N ARG A 61 -25.71 14.96 7.59
CA ARG A 61 -25.12 13.92 6.75
C ARG A 61 -24.25 14.54 5.67
N ARG A 62 -23.10 13.91 5.38
CA ARG A 62 -22.11 14.45 4.45
C ARG A 62 -21.57 13.35 3.54
N ALA A 63 -21.61 13.58 2.24
CA ALA A 63 -20.80 12.87 1.26
C ALA A 63 -19.52 13.69 1.03
N MET A 64 -18.35 13.10 1.26
CA MET A 64 -17.09 13.78 0.95
C MET A 64 -16.98 14.03 -0.56
N GLY A 65 -16.43 15.18 -0.95
CA GLY A 65 -16.14 15.47 -2.34
C GLY A 65 -14.85 14.84 -2.81
N LEU A 66 -14.70 14.67 -4.13
CA LEU A 66 -13.47 14.13 -4.73
C LEU A 66 -12.23 14.95 -4.34
N ARG A 67 -12.39 16.28 -4.16
CA ARG A 67 -11.28 17.15 -3.76
C ARG A 67 -10.76 16.83 -2.36
N GLU A 68 -11.67 16.65 -1.41
CA GLU A 68 -11.35 16.30 -0.03
C GLU A 68 -10.71 14.92 0.07
N MET A 69 -11.20 13.94 -0.70
CA MET A 69 -10.61 12.60 -0.74
C MET A 69 -9.17 12.63 -1.28
N MET A 70 -8.93 13.36 -2.37
CA MET A 70 -7.57 13.53 -2.90
C MET A 70 -6.66 14.27 -1.90
N GLU A 71 -7.17 15.26 -1.19
CA GLU A 71 -6.41 15.97 -0.15
C GLU A 71 -6.02 15.02 0.99
N ARG A 72 -6.97 14.23 1.50
CA ARG A 72 -6.70 13.17 2.49
C ARG A 72 -5.67 12.17 2.00
N MET A 73 -5.79 11.71 0.76
CA MET A 73 -4.82 10.79 0.16
C MET A 73 -3.42 11.39 0.09
N ARG A 74 -3.30 12.66 -0.33
CA ARG A 74 -2.03 13.38 -0.37
C ARG A 74 -1.45 13.59 1.02
N ASP A 75 -2.29 13.79 2.03
CA ASP A 75 -1.87 13.93 3.42
C ASP A 75 -1.36 12.61 3.98
N MET A 76 -2.09 11.51 3.77
CA MET A 76 -1.63 10.16 4.13
C MET A 76 -0.29 9.84 3.45
N ARG A 77 -0.18 10.11 2.14
CA ARG A 77 1.08 9.92 1.40
C ARG A 77 2.22 10.73 2.04
N ARG A 78 2.00 12.02 2.29
CA ARG A 78 3.01 12.90 2.92
C ARG A 78 3.42 12.41 4.30
N GLU A 79 2.48 11.95 5.11
CA GLU A 79 2.77 11.42 6.45
C GLU A 79 3.69 10.20 6.38
N GLN A 80 3.38 9.22 5.50
CA GLN A 80 4.22 8.04 5.31
C GLN A 80 5.64 8.40 4.86
N LEU A 81 5.77 9.29 3.86
CA LEU A 81 7.06 9.73 3.32
C LEU A 81 7.91 10.54 4.33
N ASN A 82 7.26 11.27 5.23
CA ASN A 82 7.94 12.07 6.26
C ASN A 82 8.30 11.26 7.50
N ARG A 83 7.65 10.12 7.73
CA ARG A 83 7.91 9.27 8.89
C ARG A 83 9.12 8.37 8.66
N TYR A 84 9.17 7.75 7.48
CA TYR A 84 10.12 6.68 7.19
C TYR A 84 11.31 7.09 6.32
N ASN A 85 12.44 6.42 6.52
CA ASN A 85 13.64 6.51 5.69
C ASN A 85 13.88 5.19 4.96
N MET A 86 13.96 5.24 3.63
CA MET A 86 14.27 4.09 2.78
C MET A 86 15.78 3.75 2.74
N ALA A 87 16.62 4.78 2.84
CA ALA A 87 18.04 4.73 2.50
C ALA A 87 18.95 4.29 3.66
N SER A 88 18.41 3.84 4.80
CA SER A 88 19.23 3.32 5.91
C SER A 88 18.68 1.99 6.41
N GLY A 89 17.36 1.89 6.59
CA GLY A 89 16.75 0.80 7.37
C GLY A 89 16.83 -0.62 6.80
N VAL A 90 16.87 -0.78 5.47
CA VAL A 90 16.76 -2.09 4.82
C VAL A 90 17.91 -3.03 5.20
N MET A 91 19.13 -2.51 5.27
CA MET A 91 20.33 -3.30 5.56
C MET A 91 20.75 -3.21 7.03
N ASP A 92 20.31 -2.18 7.75
CA ASP A 92 20.71 -1.96 9.15
C ASP A 92 20.22 -3.09 10.07
N ASP A 93 18.99 -3.61 9.88
CA ASP A 93 18.48 -4.76 10.64
C ASP A 93 19.30 -6.04 10.39
N LEU A 94 19.63 -6.31 9.12
CA LEU A 94 20.47 -7.46 8.76
C LEU A 94 21.88 -7.33 9.33
N ARG A 95 22.49 -6.13 9.25
CA ARG A 95 23.79 -5.85 9.87
C ARG A 95 23.74 -6.09 11.37
N GLN A 96 22.70 -5.61 12.05
CA GLN A 96 22.55 -5.78 13.49
C GLN A 96 22.45 -7.27 13.89
N LYS A 97 21.65 -8.07 13.18
CA LYS A 97 21.54 -9.51 13.43
C LYS A 97 22.84 -10.25 13.16
N LEU A 98 23.56 -9.89 12.10
CA LEU A 98 24.88 -10.48 11.80
C LEU A 98 25.93 -10.11 12.85
N GLU A 99 25.91 -8.88 13.37
CA GLU A 99 26.78 -8.48 14.49
C GLU A 99 26.46 -9.26 15.76
N GLU A 100 25.19 -9.50 16.07
CA GLU A 100 24.77 -10.34 17.21
C GLU A 100 25.31 -11.77 17.06
N ILE A 101 25.16 -12.38 15.88
CA ILE A 101 25.70 -13.72 15.59
C ILE A 101 27.23 -13.76 15.74
N LYS A 102 27.94 -12.76 15.21
CA LYS A 102 29.39 -12.65 15.35
C LYS A 102 29.81 -12.46 16.81
N HIS A 103 29.02 -11.73 17.60
CA HIS A 103 29.26 -11.56 19.03
C HIS A 103 29.12 -12.88 19.78
N LEU A 104 28.02 -13.61 19.55
CA LEU A 104 27.78 -14.93 20.14
C LEU A 104 28.89 -15.93 19.79
N GLU A 105 29.33 -15.96 18.53
CA GLU A 105 30.44 -16.83 18.12
C GLU A 105 31.76 -16.43 18.83
N ARG A 106 32.06 -15.14 18.96
CA ARG A 106 33.25 -14.68 19.69
C ARG A 106 33.20 -15.10 21.16
N GLU A 107 32.04 -14.96 21.80
CA GLU A 107 31.83 -15.41 23.17
C GLU A 107 31.92 -16.93 23.29
N GLY A 108 31.35 -17.69 22.36
CA GLY A 108 31.46 -19.15 22.31
C GLY A 108 32.89 -19.65 22.12
N ILE A 109 33.66 -19.02 21.24
CA ILE A 109 35.09 -19.28 21.06
C ILE A 109 35.83 -19.04 22.39
N GLN A 110 35.54 -17.91 23.06
CA GLN A 110 36.17 -17.56 24.34
C GLN A 110 35.79 -18.55 25.45
N ARG A 111 34.50 -18.94 25.56
CA ARG A 111 34.01 -19.95 26.50
C ARG A 111 34.71 -21.29 26.33
N ARG A 112 34.94 -21.73 25.08
CA ARG A 112 35.67 -22.98 24.78
C ARG A 112 37.17 -22.90 25.07
N LEU A 113 37.77 -21.71 24.94
CA LEU A 113 39.16 -21.42 25.31
C LEU A 113 39.36 -21.47 26.83
N ASP A 114 38.44 -20.88 27.58
CA ASP A 114 38.50 -20.77 29.03
C ASP A 114 38.13 -22.10 29.73
N ASN A 115 37.24 -22.89 29.12
CA ASN A 115 36.78 -24.17 29.63
C ASN A 115 36.89 -25.28 28.55
N PRO A 116 38.13 -25.72 28.21
CA PRO A 116 38.32 -26.77 27.23
C PRO A 116 37.68 -28.08 27.73
N PRO A 117 36.93 -28.81 26.88
CA PRO A 117 36.21 -30.00 27.31
C PRO A 117 37.17 -31.03 27.92
N ALA A 118 36.94 -31.38 29.17
CA ALA A 118 37.58 -32.52 29.82
C ALA A 118 36.92 -33.80 29.27
N ASP A 119 37.67 -34.56 28.46
CA ASP A 119 37.32 -35.86 27.92
C ASP A 119 35.90 -36.01 27.37
N GLN A 120 35.69 -35.57 26.12
CA GLN A 120 34.73 -36.22 25.24
C GLN A 120 35.41 -36.52 23.90
N GLN A 121 35.35 -37.79 23.50
CA GLN A 121 35.81 -38.29 22.21
C GLN A 121 35.25 -37.43 21.07
N PRO A 122 36.03 -37.19 19.99
CA PRO A 122 35.50 -36.55 18.82
C PRO A 122 34.40 -37.45 18.24
N GLN A 123 33.14 -37.02 18.34
CA GLN A 123 32.12 -37.52 17.44
C GLN A 123 32.53 -37.04 16.05
N SER A 124 33.03 -37.99 15.26
CA SER A 124 33.25 -37.88 13.82
C SER A 124 32.10 -37.11 13.20
N GLY A 125 32.43 -36.01 12.52
CA GLY A 125 31.46 -35.23 11.77
C GLY A 125 30.72 -36.09 10.76
N ASP A 126 29.40 -35.95 10.76
CA ASP A 126 28.53 -36.39 9.68
C ASP A 126 29.03 -35.75 8.36
N GLN A 127 29.64 -36.57 7.51
CA GLN A 127 29.75 -36.26 6.09
C GLN A 127 28.36 -36.44 5.48
N PRO A 128 27.81 -35.45 4.75
CA PRO A 128 26.58 -35.65 4.01
C PRO A 128 26.85 -36.67 2.89
N GLN A 129 26.29 -37.87 3.07
CA GLN A 129 26.29 -38.92 2.07
C GLN A 129 25.41 -38.47 0.90
N SER A 130 26.03 -38.22 -0.25
CA SER A 130 25.33 -38.02 -1.51
C SER A 130 24.56 -39.30 -1.84
N GLY A 131 23.23 -39.20 -1.78
CA GLY A 131 22.31 -40.28 -2.13
C GLY A 131 22.40 -40.61 -3.61
N GLN A 132 23.08 -41.70 -3.94
CA GLN A 132 22.86 -42.44 -5.17
C GLN A 132 21.87 -43.55 -4.86
N GLU A 133 20.58 -43.28 -5.07
CA GLU A 133 19.53 -44.30 -5.02
C GLU A 133 19.74 -45.31 -6.15
N GLY A 134 20.26 -46.49 -5.79
CA GLY A 134 20.19 -47.68 -6.61
C GLY A 134 18.80 -48.31 -6.49
N GLN A 135 17.94 -48.06 -7.47
CA GLN A 135 16.74 -48.88 -7.69
C GLN A 135 17.17 -50.32 -8.05
N GLN A 136 16.87 -51.27 -7.17
CA GLN A 136 16.82 -52.69 -7.52
C GLN A 136 15.50 -52.97 -8.25
N GLY A 137 15.55 -52.94 -9.58
CA GLY A 137 14.53 -53.50 -10.46
C GLY A 137 15.10 -54.72 -11.19
N GLN A 138 14.41 -55.85 -11.04
CA GLN A 138 14.73 -57.15 -11.61
C GLN A 138 14.95 -57.10 -13.13
N GLN A 139 15.96 -57.84 -13.60
CA GLN A 139 16.20 -58.11 -15.02
C GLN A 139 16.00 -59.61 -15.27
N PRO A 140 15.25 -60.03 -16.31
CA PRO A 140 15.42 -61.33 -16.92
C PRO A 140 16.35 -61.28 -18.15
N GLN A 141 16.92 -62.44 -18.39
CA GLN A 141 17.99 -62.87 -19.27
C GLN A 141 17.64 -62.82 -20.78
N ALA A 142 18.60 -62.48 -21.66
CA ALA A 142 18.94 -63.18 -22.93
C ALA A 142 19.80 -62.35 -23.94
N GLY A 143 20.79 -63.02 -24.59
CA GLY A 143 21.36 -62.74 -25.92
C GLY A 143 22.49 -61.70 -26.01
N ASP A 144 23.78 -62.04 -26.14
CA ASP A 144 24.58 -62.60 -27.25
C ASP A 144 25.28 -61.55 -28.15
N GLN A 145 26.59 -61.77 -28.39
CA GLN A 145 27.55 -61.15 -29.33
C GLN A 145 27.90 -59.64 -29.19
N SER A 146 29.09 -59.10 -29.47
CA SER A 146 30.46 -59.59 -29.77
C SER A 146 31.39 -58.36 -29.88
N GLN A 147 32.64 -58.52 -29.45
CA GLN A 147 33.93 -57.95 -29.94
C GLN A 147 34.12 -56.44 -30.22
N SER A 148 35.10 -55.83 -29.53
CA SER A 148 36.42 -55.34 -30.05
C SER A 148 37.08 -54.40 -29.01
N THR A 149 38.09 -54.83 -28.24
CA THR A 149 39.54 -54.65 -28.47
C THR A 149 40.01 -53.19 -28.68
N GLN A 150 40.73 -52.59 -27.71
CA GLN A 150 42.13 -52.17 -27.93
C GLN A 150 42.89 -51.89 -26.62
N GLN A 151 44.17 -52.26 -26.66
CA GLN A 151 45.22 -52.29 -25.63
C GLN A 151 46.11 -51.05 -25.65
N GLY A 152 46.80 -50.82 -24.51
CA GLY A 152 48.06 -50.07 -24.33
C GLY A 152 48.18 -49.59 -22.87
N GLN A 153 48.82 -50.26 -21.90
CA GLN A 153 50.27 -50.51 -21.68
C GLN A 153 51.10 -49.23 -21.88
N GLN A 154 51.88 -48.66 -20.95
CA GLN A 154 52.79 -49.10 -19.86
C GLN A 154 52.83 -47.97 -18.79
N GLY A 155 53.27 -48.07 -17.53
CA GLY A 155 54.18 -48.98 -16.83
C GLY A 155 55.38 -48.19 -16.24
N GLN A 156 55.37 -47.89 -14.93
CA GLN A 156 56.56 -47.72 -14.07
C GLN A 156 56.11 -47.78 -12.59
N GLN A 157 56.31 -48.92 -11.91
CA GLN A 157 57.34 -49.15 -10.88
C GLN A 157 57.37 -48.01 -9.83
N GLY A 158 57.00 -48.20 -8.57
CA GLY A 158 57.29 -49.35 -7.73
C GLY A 158 58.43 -48.98 -6.78
N GLN A 159 58.10 -48.33 -5.66
CA GLN A 159 59.00 -48.24 -4.52
C GLN A 159 58.23 -48.70 -3.27
N GLN A 160 58.48 -49.96 -2.93
CA GLN A 160 58.18 -50.52 -1.62
C GLN A 160 59.23 -50.02 -0.61
N GLY A 161 58.76 -49.71 0.59
CA GLY A 161 59.50 -49.28 1.76
C GLY A 161 58.62 -48.25 2.47
N GLN A 162 58.04 -48.46 3.64
CA GLN A 162 58.43 -49.32 4.73
C GLN A 162 57.17 -49.53 5.59
N SER A 163 56.74 -50.76 5.76
CA SER A 163 55.84 -51.15 6.85
C SER A 163 56.58 -50.91 8.16
N GLY A 164 56.27 -49.79 8.81
CA GLY A 164 56.73 -49.42 10.14
C GLY A 164 55.56 -48.97 11.00
N GLN A 165 55.28 -49.76 12.03
CA GLN A 165 54.50 -49.42 13.23
C GLN A 165 53.02 -49.04 13.07
N SER A 166 52.20 -50.07 13.13
CA SER A 166 51.01 -50.05 14.00
C SER A 166 51.41 -49.74 15.45
N GLY A 167 50.87 -48.67 16.02
CA GLY A 167 50.86 -48.42 17.47
C GLY A 167 51.35 -47.04 17.90
N GLN A 168 50.48 -46.04 17.84
CA GLN A 168 50.46 -44.99 18.86
C GLN A 168 49.05 -44.41 18.91
N ASP A 169 48.30 -44.79 19.94
CA ASP A 169 47.10 -44.08 20.36
C ASP A 169 47.43 -42.58 20.44
N ASP A 170 46.59 -41.78 19.78
CA ASP A 170 46.73 -40.34 19.60
C ASP A 170 46.38 -39.62 20.91
N ASP A 171 47.14 -39.90 21.97
CA ASP A 171 46.98 -39.27 23.28
C ASP A 171 47.72 -37.93 23.29
N LEU A 172 47.18 -36.97 22.52
CA LEU A 172 47.59 -35.57 22.58
C LEU A 172 47.52 -35.11 24.05
N SER A 173 48.64 -34.65 24.61
CA SER A 173 48.68 -34.15 25.99
C SER A 173 47.61 -33.05 26.18
N PRO A 174 46.99 -32.90 27.37
CA PRO A 174 46.01 -31.84 27.63
C PRO A 174 46.53 -30.43 27.26
N GLU A 175 47.83 -30.18 27.42
CA GLU A 175 48.49 -28.93 26.99
C GLU A 175 48.59 -28.78 25.47
N GLN A 176 48.80 -29.87 24.73
CA GLN A 176 48.84 -29.85 23.26
C GLN A 176 47.45 -29.65 22.67
N LYS A 177 46.42 -30.30 23.24
CA LYS A 177 45.00 -30.07 22.90
C LYS A 177 44.61 -28.61 23.15
N LYS A 178 45.03 -28.03 24.29
CA LYS A 178 44.79 -26.61 24.61
C LYS A 178 45.46 -25.66 23.62
N LYS A 179 46.74 -25.88 23.28
CA LYS A 179 47.45 -25.06 22.27
C LYS A 179 46.84 -25.16 20.87
N MET A 180 46.37 -26.35 20.48
CA MET A 180 45.68 -26.54 19.21
C MET A 180 44.35 -25.79 19.19
N LEU A 181 43.57 -25.88 20.27
CA LEU A 181 42.31 -25.16 20.42
C LEU A 181 42.52 -23.65 20.42
N GLU A 182 43.56 -23.15 21.07
CA GLU A 182 43.96 -21.73 21.05
C GLU A 182 44.36 -21.27 19.64
N MET A 183 45.08 -22.10 18.88
CA MET A 183 45.44 -21.80 17.49
C MET A 183 44.21 -21.77 16.56
N ILE A 184 43.27 -22.71 16.73
CA ILE A 184 42.01 -22.75 15.98
C ILE A 184 41.15 -21.56 16.34
N ALA A 185 40.98 -21.26 17.62
CA ALA A 185 40.23 -20.12 18.12
C ALA A 185 40.77 -18.80 17.59
N LYS A 186 42.10 -18.61 17.62
CA LYS A 186 42.74 -17.42 17.06
C LYS A 186 42.50 -17.29 15.55
N ARG A 187 42.64 -18.38 14.79
CA ARG A 187 42.33 -18.39 13.35
C ARG A 187 40.87 -18.05 13.08
N LYS A 188 39.95 -18.59 13.89
CA LYS A 188 38.50 -18.32 13.79
C LYS A 188 38.18 -16.86 14.13
N GLN A 189 38.79 -16.27 15.16
CA GLN A 189 38.67 -14.84 15.49
C GLN A 189 39.23 -13.94 14.38
N ASP A 190 40.40 -14.29 13.85
CA ASP A 190 41.01 -13.56 12.72
C ASP A 190 40.14 -13.62 11.46
N TYR A 191 39.46 -14.74 11.22
CA TYR A 191 38.49 -14.87 10.12
C TYR A 191 37.29 -13.93 10.33
N LEU A 192 36.69 -13.94 11.53
CA LEU A 192 35.56 -13.07 11.86
C LEU A 192 35.90 -11.58 11.80
N ASN A 193 37.16 -11.21 12.06
CA ASN A 193 37.64 -9.82 11.97
C ASN A 193 37.92 -9.37 10.53
N ASN A 194 38.23 -10.31 9.64
CA ASN A 194 38.53 -10.03 8.23
C ASN A 194 37.33 -10.24 7.30
N LEU A 195 36.14 -10.50 7.84
CA LEU A 195 34.91 -10.55 7.05
C LEU A 195 34.67 -9.20 6.34
N PRO A 196 34.10 -9.21 5.12
CA PRO A 196 33.72 -7.98 4.44
C PRO A 196 32.78 -7.11 5.28
N ASN A 197 32.79 -5.79 5.07
CA ASN A 197 31.92 -4.87 5.81
C ASN A 197 30.49 -4.83 5.23
N ASP A 198 30.28 -5.38 4.04
CA ASP A 198 28.98 -5.48 3.38
C ASP A 198 28.19 -6.71 3.84
N VAL A 199 26.87 -6.58 3.92
CA VAL A 199 25.95 -7.65 4.36
C VAL A 199 26.08 -8.93 3.53
N PRO A 200 26.09 -8.87 2.18
CA PRO A 200 26.19 -10.08 1.35
C PRO A 200 27.50 -10.83 1.61
N GLY A 201 28.63 -10.13 1.69
CA GLY A 201 29.94 -10.71 1.96
C GLY A 201 30.02 -11.37 3.33
N GLN A 202 29.38 -10.79 4.36
CA GLN A 202 29.27 -11.41 5.68
C GLN A 202 28.42 -12.68 5.65
N ILE A 203 27.26 -12.67 4.98
CA ILE A 203 26.41 -13.86 4.84
C ILE A 203 27.16 -14.97 4.12
N LYS A 204 27.85 -14.65 3.02
CA LYS A 204 28.67 -15.64 2.31
C LYS A 204 29.76 -16.23 3.20
N GLY A 205 30.54 -15.38 3.85
CA GLY A 205 31.62 -15.81 4.73
C GLY A 205 31.11 -16.68 5.88
N LEU A 206 29.99 -16.30 6.50
CA LEU A 206 29.36 -17.06 7.59
C LEU A 206 28.66 -18.34 7.11
N SER A 207 28.18 -18.40 5.87
CA SER A 207 27.57 -19.62 5.31
C SER A 207 28.60 -20.74 5.05
N GLU A 208 29.84 -20.37 4.74
CA GLU A 208 30.97 -21.29 4.56
C GLU A 208 31.73 -21.50 5.90
N TYR A 209 31.33 -20.80 6.96
CA TYR A 209 31.98 -20.82 8.26
C TYR A 209 31.49 -21.97 9.13
N ASP A 210 32.44 -22.68 9.73
CA ASP A 210 32.18 -23.70 10.74
C ASP A 210 32.07 -23.04 12.12
N PHE A 211 30.84 -22.86 12.61
CA PHE A 211 30.56 -22.24 13.91
C PHE A 211 31.08 -23.09 15.07
N MET A 212 31.66 -22.45 16.07
CA MET A 212 31.92 -23.10 17.34
C MET A 212 30.71 -23.04 18.26
N ASP A 213 30.03 -21.91 18.32
CA ASP A 213 28.89 -21.72 19.20
C ASP A 213 27.61 -22.27 18.56
N ASP A 214 26.95 -23.21 19.25
CA ASP A 214 25.71 -23.82 18.73
C ASP A 214 24.57 -22.79 18.66
N GLU A 215 24.52 -21.85 19.60
CA GLU A 215 23.52 -20.77 19.61
C GLU A 215 23.75 -19.78 18.46
N ALA A 216 25.00 -19.41 18.18
CA ALA A 216 25.34 -18.58 17.00
C ALA A 216 24.95 -19.27 15.68
N ARG A 217 25.17 -20.59 15.58
CA ARG A 217 24.79 -21.38 14.41
C ARG A 217 23.27 -21.41 14.21
N GLU A 218 22.52 -21.68 15.27
CA GLU A 218 21.05 -21.69 15.24
C GLU A 218 20.51 -20.32 14.82
N LYS A 219 21.01 -19.23 15.41
CA LYS A 219 20.64 -17.85 15.05
C LYS A 219 20.94 -17.52 13.59
N PHE A 220 22.08 -17.98 13.07
CA PHE A 220 22.41 -17.80 11.65
C PHE A 220 21.47 -18.58 10.73
N GLN A 221 21.14 -19.83 11.08
CA GLN A 221 20.18 -20.64 10.34
C GLN A 221 18.78 -20.00 10.35
N GLU A 222 18.30 -19.54 11.50
CA GLU A 222 17.03 -18.79 11.62
C GLU A 222 17.02 -17.52 10.77
N LEU A 223 18.14 -16.78 10.74
CA LEU A 223 18.28 -15.60 9.90
C LEU A 223 18.18 -15.95 8.41
N MET A 224 18.89 -16.99 7.97
CA MET A 224 18.87 -17.44 6.59
C MET A 224 17.50 -17.95 6.15
N GLU A 225 16.86 -18.78 6.98
CA GLU A 225 15.51 -19.29 6.73
C GLU A 225 14.49 -18.15 6.67
N SER A 226 14.52 -17.22 7.63
CA SER A 226 13.58 -16.09 7.65
C SER A 226 13.75 -15.17 6.44
N LEU A 227 14.99 -14.89 6.03
CA LEU A 227 15.27 -14.03 4.87
C LEU A 227 14.82 -14.71 3.57
N GLN A 228 15.14 -15.99 3.38
CA GLN A 228 14.66 -16.78 2.25
C GLN A 228 13.13 -16.82 2.21
N GLN A 229 12.50 -17.11 3.35
CA GLN A 229 11.04 -17.18 3.47
C GLN A 229 10.38 -15.82 3.20
N GLN A 230 10.94 -14.72 3.71
CA GLN A 230 10.41 -13.37 3.50
C GLN A 230 10.47 -12.96 2.04
N MET A 231 11.58 -13.21 1.33
CA MET A 231 11.65 -12.91 -0.10
C MET A 231 10.60 -13.70 -0.88
N MET A 232 10.48 -15.00 -0.63
CA MET A 232 9.53 -15.87 -1.32
C MET A 232 8.07 -15.50 -1.02
N GLN A 233 7.72 -15.19 0.23
CA GLN A 233 6.37 -14.76 0.59
C GLN A 233 5.93 -13.46 -0.12
N GLN A 234 6.86 -12.53 -0.40
CA GLN A 234 6.50 -11.26 -1.05
C GLN A 234 6.28 -11.41 -2.56
N PHE A 235 7.07 -12.25 -3.25
CA PHE A 235 6.80 -12.57 -4.65
C PHE A 235 5.46 -13.32 -4.80
N PHE A 236 5.07 -14.09 -3.78
CA PHE A 236 3.95 -15.02 -3.88
C PHE A 236 2.97 -14.89 -2.70
N GLN A 237 2.32 -13.71 -2.58
CA GLN A 237 1.28 -13.42 -1.57
C GLN A 237 0.09 -14.42 -1.57
N GLY A 238 -0.07 -15.25 -2.61
CA GLY A 238 -1.10 -16.30 -2.69
C GLY A 238 -0.72 -17.68 -2.16
N MET A 239 0.57 -17.95 -1.84
CA MET A 239 1.09 -19.31 -1.63
C MET A 239 1.09 -19.77 -0.16
N GLN A 240 0.12 -19.34 0.67
CA GLN A 240 0.12 -19.67 2.12
C GLN A 240 0.09 -21.19 2.43
N GLN A 241 -0.40 -22.03 1.51
CA GLN A 241 -0.50 -23.48 1.72
C GLN A 241 0.65 -24.28 1.11
N SER A 242 1.30 -23.81 0.03
CA SER A 242 2.40 -24.52 -0.64
C SER A 242 3.79 -24.16 -0.10
N LEU A 243 3.94 -23.03 0.60
CA LEU A 243 5.23 -22.53 1.10
C LEU A 243 5.79 -23.29 2.32
N GLN A 244 5.02 -24.19 2.95
CA GLN A 244 5.49 -24.83 4.18
C GLN A 244 6.59 -25.87 3.93
N ASN A 245 6.77 -26.36 2.70
CA ASN A 245 7.85 -27.28 2.33
C ASN A 245 8.21 -27.10 0.84
N MET A 246 8.98 -26.07 0.53
CA MET A 246 9.41 -25.86 -0.85
C MET A 246 10.52 -26.85 -1.21
N THR A 247 10.27 -27.70 -2.19
CA THR A 247 11.23 -28.73 -2.66
C THR A 247 11.99 -28.27 -3.91
N PRO A 248 13.12 -28.89 -4.27
CA PRO A 248 13.78 -28.65 -5.56
C PRO A 248 12.86 -28.82 -6.77
N GLU A 249 11.78 -29.61 -6.63
CA GLU A 249 10.76 -29.80 -7.67
C GLU A 249 9.87 -28.56 -7.84
N ASP A 250 9.60 -27.82 -6.77
CA ASP A 250 8.79 -26.60 -6.82
C ASP A 250 9.54 -25.44 -7.50
N ILE A 251 10.87 -25.40 -7.36
CA ILE A 251 11.74 -24.49 -8.12
C ILE A 251 11.67 -24.81 -9.62
N ALA A 252 11.64 -26.09 -9.98
CA ALA A 252 11.49 -26.48 -11.38
C ALA A 252 10.14 -26.06 -11.98
N LYS A 253 9.05 -26.17 -11.21
CA LYS A 253 7.71 -25.69 -11.60
C LYS A 253 7.68 -24.17 -11.77
N LEU A 254 8.30 -23.42 -10.85
CA LEU A 254 8.42 -21.96 -10.94
C LEU A 254 9.13 -21.53 -12.24
N ARG A 255 10.21 -22.23 -12.60
CA ARG A 255 10.93 -21.94 -13.84
C ARG A 255 10.08 -22.24 -15.08
N GLU A 256 9.31 -23.32 -15.06
CA GLU A 256 8.35 -23.62 -16.14
C GLU A 256 7.31 -22.52 -16.29
N MET A 257 6.77 -22.02 -15.18
CA MET A 257 5.82 -20.90 -15.15
C MET A 257 6.40 -19.62 -15.76
N ILE A 258 7.62 -19.20 -15.39
CA ILE A 258 8.26 -18.01 -15.95
C ILE A 258 8.47 -18.15 -17.46
N ARG A 259 8.85 -19.34 -17.94
CA ARG A 259 9.01 -19.60 -19.38
C ARG A 259 7.71 -19.55 -20.14
N ASP A 260 6.66 -20.16 -19.61
CA ASP A 260 5.32 -20.11 -20.20
C ASP A 260 4.81 -18.67 -20.25
N LEU A 261 5.07 -17.89 -19.20
CA LEU A 261 4.72 -16.47 -19.14
C LEU A 261 5.54 -15.64 -20.16
N ASN A 262 6.85 -15.84 -20.27
CA ASN A 262 7.68 -15.20 -21.30
C ASN A 262 7.21 -15.52 -22.71
N LYS A 263 6.72 -16.75 -22.94
CA LYS A 263 6.13 -17.13 -24.21
C LYS A 263 4.86 -16.32 -24.49
N MET A 264 3.94 -16.22 -23.53
CA MET A 264 2.72 -15.43 -23.70
C MET A 264 2.99 -13.94 -23.96
N LEU A 265 3.94 -13.35 -23.23
CA LEU A 265 4.29 -11.94 -23.41
C LEU A 265 4.88 -11.68 -24.81
N ARG A 266 5.70 -12.60 -25.32
CA ARG A 266 6.21 -12.52 -26.70
C ARG A 266 5.10 -12.64 -27.73
N GLU A 267 4.19 -13.59 -27.56
CA GLU A 267 3.03 -13.75 -28.45
C GLU A 267 2.19 -12.46 -28.49
N ARG A 268 1.96 -11.82 -27.34
CA ARG A 268 1.27 -10.52 -27.24
C ARG A 268 2.04 -9.40 -27.95
N GLN A 269 3.37 -9.34 -27.80
CA GLN A 269 4.22 -8.37 -28.53
C GLN A 269 4.17 -8.57 -30.05
N GLU A 270 4.10 -9.82 -30.50
CA GLU A 270 3.96 -10.17 -31.92
C GLU A 270 2.54 -9.91 -32.46
N GLY A 271 1.61 -9.42 -31.63
CA GLY A 271 0.22 -9.17 -31.98
C GLY A 271 -0.62 -10.43 -32.12
N ARG A 272 -0.16 -11.57 -31.57
CA ARG A 272 -0.92 -12.82 -31.48
C ARG A 272 -1.73 -12.86 -30.18
N GLU A 273 -2.80 -13.64 -30.17
CA GLU A 273 -3.53 -13.96 -28.95
C GLU A 273 -2.83 -15.12 -28.22
N PRO A 274 -2.22 -14.87 -27.04
CA PRO A 274 -1.64 -15.94 -26.25
C PRO A 274 -2.72 -16.80 -25.59
N ASP A 275 -2.41 -18.07 -25.39
CA ASP A 275 -3.31 -19.04 -24.75
C ASP A 275 -3.28 -18.90 -23.21
N PHE A 276 -3.97 -17.86 -22.74
CA PHE A 276 -4.07 -17.54 -21.31
C PHE A 276 -4.84 -18.61 -20.52
N ASP A 277 -5.83 -19.26 -21.13
CA ASP A 277 -6.62 -20.31 -20.47
C ASP A 277 -5.75 -21.52 -20.11
N SER A 278 -4.90 -21.97 -21.04
CA SER A 278 -3.94 -23.05 -20.77
C SER A 278 -2.92 -22.64 -19.71
N PHE A 279 -2.51 -21.37 -19.67
CA PHE A 279 -1.62 -20.87 -18.62
C PHE A 279 -2.29 -20.91 -17.25
N MET A 280 -3.53 -20.43 -17.12
CA MET A 280 -4.27 -20.44 -15.87
C MET A 280 -4.60 -21.87 -15.39
N GLN A 281 -4.82 -22.82 -16.30
CA GLN A 281 -4.99 -24.22 -15.92
C GLN A 281 -3.73 -24.84 -15.30
N LYS A 282 -2.54 -24.43 -15.76
CA LYS A 282 -1.26 -24.96 -15.26
C LYS A 282 -0.72 -24.19 -14.06
N HIS A 283 -0.87 -22.87 -14.07
CA HIS A 283 -0.17 -21.93 -13.21
C HIS A 283 -1.10 -20.99 -12.45
N GLY A 284 -2.42 -21.14 -12.58
CA GLY A 284 -3.41 -20.24 -11.96
C GLY A 284 -3.36 -20.19 -10.43
N GLU A 285 -2.80 -21.22 -9.78
CA GLU A 285 -2.56 -21.25 -8.34
C GLU A 285 -1.63 -20.11 -7.87
N TYR A 286 -0.76 -19.62 -8.75
CA TYR A 286 0.20 -18.56 -8.43
C TYR A 286 -0.37 -17.14 -8.57
N PHE A 287 -1.52 -16.99 -9.25
CA PHE A 287 -2.10 -15.69 -9.63
C PHE A 287 -3.56 -15.57 -9.16
N PRO A 288 -3.80 -15.41 -7.84
CA PRO A 288 -5.15 -15.29 -7.32
C PRO A 288 -5.80 -13.97 -7.76
N GLY A 289 -7.02 -14.04 -8.27
CA GLY A 289 -7.81 -12.85 -8.65
C GLY A 289 -7.51 -12.27 -10.04
N VAL A 290 -6.64 -12.92 -10.82
CA VAL A 290 -6.35 -12.55 -12.21
C VAL A 290 -7.37 -13.21 -13.14
N ASN A 291 -8.11 -12.42 -13.91
CA ASN A 291 -9.13 -12.93 -14.85
C ASN A 291 -8.70 -12.84 -16.30
N SER A 292 -7.67 -12.04 -16.61
CA SER A 292 -7.18 -11.83 -17.95
C SER A 292 -5.66 -11.66 -17.99
N LEU A 293 -5.08 -11.81 -19.19
CA LEU A 293 -3.67 -11.50 -19.42
C LEU A 293 -3.34 -10.05 -19.07
N ASP A 294 -4.26 -9.11 -19.33
CA ASP A 294 -4.04 -7.70 -19.04
C ASP A 294 -3.99 -7.46 -17.51
N ASP A 295 -4.84 -8.13 -16.73
CA ASP A 295 -4.78 -8.10 -15.26
C ASP A 295 -3.42 -8.66 -14.74
N LEU A 296 -2.95 -9.74 -15.36
CA LEU A 296 -1.66 -10.36 -15.00
C LEU A 296 -0.50 -9.40 -15.26
N ILE A 297 -0.51 -8.78 -16.44
CA ILE A 297 0.48 -7.79 -16.84
C ILE A 297 0.46 -6.59 -15.89
N GLU A 298 -0.72 -6.07 -15.55
CA GLU A 298 -0.88 -4.97 -14.59
C GLU A 298 -0.28 -5.33 -13.23
N GLN A 299 -0.59 -6.51 -12.70
CA GLN A 299 -0.05 -6.97 -11.41
C GLN A 299 1.48 -7.08 -11.41
N MET A 300 2.07 -7.64 -12.48
CA MET A 300 3.53 -7.75 -12.58
C MET A 300 4.21 -6.38 -12.75
N GLN A 301 3.58 -5.46 -13.49
CA GLN A 301 4.07 -4.09 -13.63
C GLN A 301 4.11 -3.39 -12.26
N GLN A 302 3.04 -3.52 -11.47
CA GLN A 302 3.00 -2.97 -10.11
C GLN A 302 4.14 -3.52 -9.24
N GLN A 303 4.40 -4.84 -9.29
CA GLN A 303 5.49 -5.45 -8.54
C GLN A 303 6.87 -4.93 -8.96
N MET A 304 7.15 -4.86 -10.27
CA MET A 304 8.43 -4.34 -10.76
C MET A 304 8.61 -2.85 -10.48
N ALA A 305 7.55 -2.06 -10.64
CA ALA A 305 7.59 -0.64 -10.34
C ALA A 305 7.89 -0.41 -8.85
N ALA A 306 7.32 -1.22 -7.95
CA ALA A 306 7.62 -1.15 -6.52
C ALA A 306 9.10 -1.45 -6.24
N MET A 307 9.65 -2.50 -6.85
CA MET A 307 11.07 -2.86 -6.70
C MET A 307 12.00 -1.77 -7.26
N GLN A 308 11.69 -1.23 -8.44
CA GLN A 308 12.46 -0.14 -9.03
C GLN A 308 12.38 1.13 -8.18
N GLY A 309 11.21 1.47 -7.64
CA GLY A 309 11.04 2.61 -6.75
C GLY A 309 11.88 2.50 -5.47
N ILE A 310 12.08 1.29 -4.95
CA ILE A 310 13.04 1.02 -3.88
C ILE A 310 14.46 1.27 -4.38
N MET A 311 14.86 0.62 -5.48
CA MET A 311 16.21 0.72 -6.04
C MET A 311 16.60 2.17 -6.35
N ASP A 312 15.67 2.99 -6.83
CA ASP A 312 15.86 4.41 -7.12
C ASP A 312 16.06 5.26 -5.87
N ASN A 313 15.49 4.84 -4.74
CA ASN A 313 15.59 5.50 -3.45
C ASN A 313 16.79 5.02 -2.60
N LEU A 314 17.45 3.92 -2.98
CA LEU A 314 18.67 3.43 -2.34
C LEU A 314 19.92 4.16 -2.88
N SER A 315 20.97 4.26 -2.06
CA SER A 315 22.27 4.75 -2.52
C SER A 315 22.88 3.80 -3.57
N PRO A 316 23.83 4.27 -4.42
CA PRO A 316 24.52 3.41 -5.37
C PRO A 316 25.16 2.18 -4.71
N GLU A 317 25.74 2.35 -3.53
CA GLU A 317 26.38 1.26 -2.75
C GLU A 317 25.34 0.27 -2.24
N GLN A 318 24.26 0.76 -1.65
CA GLN A 318 23.18 -0.09 -1.10
C GLN A 318 22.45 -0.87 -2.19
N ARG A 319 22.27 -0.26 -3.36
CA ARG A 319 21.69 -0.92 -4.53
C ARG A 319 22.55 -2.11 -4.95
N GLN A 320 23.87 -1.95 -4.98
CA GLN A 320 24.80 -3.02 -5.31
C GLN A 320 24.80 -4.12 -4.24
N GLU A 321 24.78 -3.75 -2.94
CA GLU A 321 24.65 -4.72 -1.85
C GLU A 321 23.36 -5.55 -1.97
N LEU A 322 22.22 -4.92 -2.25
CA LEU A 322 20.94 -5.62 -2.40
C LEU A 322 20.92 -6.53 -3.64
N GLN A 323 21.51 -6.09 -4.76
CA GLN A 323 21.65 -6.93 -5.95
C GLN A 323 22.50 -8.18 -5.69
N ASN A 324 23.63 -8.03 -5.00
CA ASN A 324 24.49 -9.16 -4.64
C ASN A 324 23.78 -10.14 -3.68
N LEU A 325 23.01 -9.61 -2.73
CA LEU A 325 22.20 -10.43 -1.82
C LEU A 325 21.16 -11.25 -2.58
N MET A 326 20.42 -10.62 -3.51
CA MET A 326 19.45 -11.31 -4.36
C MET A 326 20.11 -12.37 -5.25
N GLU A 327 21.29 -12.07 -5.82
CA GLU A 327 22.05 -13.03 -6.63
C GLU A 327 22.46 -14.26 -5.81
N GLN A 328 22.91 -14.06 -4.58
CA GLN A 328 23.32 -15.13 -3.69
C GLN A 328 22.14 -16.00 -3.24
N LEU A 329 20.98 -15.40 -2.98
CA LEU A 329 19.80 -16.13 -2.51
C LEU A 329 19.08 -16.90 -3.61
N MET A 330 19.14 -16.43 -4.86
CA MET A 330 18.46 -17.11 -5.97
C MET A 330 19.24 -18.33 -6.51
N GLY A 331 20.58 -18.36 -6.39
CA GLY A 331 21.44 -19.55 -6.56
C GLY A 331 21.41 -20.30 -7.92
N ASP A 332 20.39 -20.11 -8.77
CA ASP A 332 20.21 -20.76 -10.08
C ASP A 332 20.31 -19.73 -11.20
N ASP A 333 21.42 -19.78 -11.95
CA ASP A 333 21.68 -18.94 -13.12
C ASP A 333 20.55 -18.97 -14.17
N ARG A 334 19.78 -20.07 -14.24
CA ARG A 334 18.74 -20.26 -15.26
C ARG A 334 17.51 -19.42 -14.98
N ILE A 335 17.10 -19.34 -13.71
CA ILE A 335 15.94 -18.52 -13.30
C ILE A 335 16.25 -17.04 -13.56
N ARG A 336 17.50 -16.62 -13.35
CA ARG A 336 17.95 -15.25 -13.64
C ARG A 336 17.78 -14.89 -15.13
N VAL A 337 18.16 -15.79 -16.03
CA VAL A 337 17.99 -15.57 -17.48
C VAL A 337 16.51 -15.45 -17.83
N ASP A 338 15.69 -16.36 -17.32
CA ASP A 338 14.25 -16.37 -17.57
C ASP A 338 13.58 -15.07 -17.02
N MET A 339 14.00 -14.57 -15.85
CA MET A 339 13.53 -13.29 -15.29
C MET A 339 14.02 -12.05 -16.05
N MET A 340 15.24 -12.07 -16.58
CA MET A 340 15.76 -10.95 -17.37
C MET A 340 15.02 -10.85 -18.71
N GLU A 341 14.66 -11.98 -19.31
CA GLU A 341 13.80 -12.03 -20.49
C GLU A 341 12.38 -11.52 -20.17
N LEU A 342 11.83 -11.87 -19.00
CA LEU A 342 10.55 -11.37 -18.51
C LEU A 342 10.54 -9.83 -18.41
N ALA A 343 11.53 -9.27 -17.72
CA ALA A 343 11.63 -7.83 -17.53
C ALA A 343 11.73 -7.09 -18.88
N GLN A 344 12.54 -7.59 -19.82
CA GLN A 344 12.64 -7.02 -21.16
C GLN A 344 11.31 -7.09 -21.94
N ASN A 345 10.60 -8.21 -21.83
CA ASN A 345 9.32 -8.37 -22.51
C ASN A 345 8.24 -7.42 -21.96
N LEU A 346 8.22 -7.22 -20.65
CA LEU A 346 7.28 -6.28 -20.02
C LEU A 346 7.62 -4.82 -20.32
N GLU A 347 8.90 -4.46 -20.29
CA GLU A 347 9.35 -3.09 -20.61
C GLU A 347 9.00 -2.69 -22.06
N ALA A 348 9.10 -3.62 -23.00
CA ALA A 348 8.71 -3.38 -24.39
C ALA A 348 7.19 -3.28 -24.60
N LEU A 349 6.36 -3.92 -23.77
CA LEU A 349 4.90 -3.82 -23.83
C LEU A 349 4.36 -2.54 -23.18
N ALA A 350 4.98 -2.11 -22.07
CA ALA A 350 4.62 -0.91 -21.35
C ALA A 350 5.89 -0.14 -20.96
N PRO A 351 6.26 0.94 -21.71
CA PRO A 351 7.42 1.74 -21.39
C PRO A 351 7.28 2.33 -19.97
N MET A 352 8.10 1.81 -19.05
CA MET A 352 8.09 2.16 -17.62
C MET A 352 8.44 3.63 -17.33
N GLU A 353 8.81 4.39 -18.36
CA GLU A 353 9.26 5.79 -18.24
C GLU A 353 8.15 6.73 -17.73
N GLN A 354 6.88 6.37 -17.91
CA GLN A 354 5.73 7.08 -17.35
C GLN A 354 5.45 6.72 -15.87
N MET A 355 5.95 5.58 -15.38
CA MET A 355 5.75 5.09 -14.02
C MET A 355 6.94 5.33 -13.08
N ARG A 356 7.95 6.12 -13.51
CA ARG A 356 9.11 6.49 -12.67
C ARG A 356 8.74 7.53 -11.63
N THR A 357 7.86 7.18 -10.71
CA THR A 357 7.49 8.06 -9.60
C THR A 357 8.49 7.88 -8.48
N ARG A 358 9.43 8.83 -8.39
CA ARG A 358 10.35 8.90 -7.25
C ARG A 358 9.61 9.47 -6.06
N PHE A 359 9.46 8.65 -5.02
CA PHE A 359 8.93 9.07 -3.74
C PHE A 359 10.06 9.61 -2.85
N PRO A 360 10.11 10.93 -2.57
CA PRO A 360 11.17 11.50 -1.76
C PRO A 360 10.93 11.21 -0.28
N PHE A 361 11.50 10.12 0.23
CA PHE A 361 11.51 9.81 1.66
C PHE A 361 12.39 10.82 2.42
N ARG A 362 11.87 11.35 3.52
CA ARG A 362 12.56 12.34 4.37
C ARG A 362 12.52 12.01 5.85
N GLY A 363 11.94 10.85 6.21
CA GLY A 363 11.83 10.45 7.59
C GLY A 363 13.13 9.96 8.20
N ASN A 364 13.01 9.52 9.44
CA ASN A 364 14.13 9.01 10.24
C ASN A 364 13.91 7.56 10.71
N GLU A 365 12.67 7.06 10.64
CA GLU A 365 12.34 5.70 11.06
C GLU A 365 12.72 4.71 9.96
N SER A 366 13.61 3.76 10.30
CA SER A 366 14.03 2.69 9.42
C SER A 366 12.89 1.70 9.19
N LEU A 367 12.64 1.34 7.93
CA LEU A 367 11.72 0.26 7.58
C LEU A 367 12.50 -0.98 7.11
N PRO A 368 12.10 -2.19 7.55
CA PRO A 368 12.61 -3.41 6.95
C PRO A 368 12.14 -3.54 5.50
N LEU A 369 12.90 -4.26 4.67
CA LEU A 369 12.67 -4.35 3.22
C LEU A 369 11.24 -4.75 2.84
N ASN A 370 10.68 -5.71 3.57
CA ASN A 370 9.33 -6.22 3.37
C ASN A 370 8.25 -5.15 3.62
N GLU A 371 8.38 -4.36 4.69
CA GLU A 371 7.46 -3.26 4.99
C GLU A 371 7.64 -2.12 3.99
N ALA A 372 8.89 -1.84 3.59
CA ALA A 372 9.20 -0.85 2.57
C ALA A 372 8.57 -1.21 1.22
N MET A 373 8.62 -2.48 0.79
CA MET A 373 7.95 -2.98 -0.41
C MET A 373 6.43 -2.85 -0.33
N ARG A 374 5.82 -3.26 0.78
CA ARG A 374 4.36 -3.12 0.98
C ARG A 374 3.93 -1.66 0.97
N MET A 375 4.69 -0.79 1.60
CA MET A 375 4.45 0.65 1.60
C MET A 375 4.54 1.21 0.17
N MET A 376 5.57 0.87 -0.60
CA MET A 376 5.72 1.32 -1.98
C MET A 376 4.56 0.85 -2.87
N GLY A 377 4.16 -0.42 -2.75
CA GLY A 377 2.99 -0.94 -3.45
C GLY A 377 1.74 -0.14 -3.10
N ARG A 378 1.51 0.15 -1.81
CA ARG A 378 0.38 0.98 -1.38
C ARG A 378 0.47 2.42 -1.91
N LEU A 379 1.65 3.02 -1.94
CA LEU A 379 1.88 4.37 -2.46
C LEU A 379 1.59 4.46 -3.96
N GLN A 380 1.99 3.45 -4.72
CA GLN A 380 1.69 3.34 -6.16
C GLN A 380 0.21 3.12 -6.42
N GLN A 381 -0.45 2.25 -5.63
CA GLN A 381 -1.89 2.08 -5.71
C GLN A 381 -2.65 3.39 -5.40
N MET A 382 -2.16 4.17 -4.43
CA MET A 382 -2.70 5.51 -4.17
C MET A 382 -2.47 6.47 -5.35
N GLU A 383 -1.33 6.43 -6.02
CA GLU A 383 -1.07 7.24 -7.21
C GLU A 383 -2.02 6.87 -8.36
N GLY A 384 -2.16 5.58 -8.67
CA GLY A 384 -3.13 5.12 -9.67
C GLY A 384 -4.56 5.51 -9.33
N LEU A 385 -4.95 5.48 -8.04
CA LEU A 385 -6.25 5.96 -7.60
C LEU A 385 -6.39 7.50 -7.71
N GLU A 386 -5.32 8.25 -7.46
CA GLU A 386 -5.30 9.71 -7.69
C GLU A 386 -5.52 10.03 -9.16
N ASP A 387 -4.91 9.29 -10.08
CA ASP A 387 -5.11 9.44 -11.52
C ASP A 387 -6.55 9.12 -11.92
N GLN A 388 -7.16 8.06 -11.36
CA GLN A 388 -8.59 7.78 -11.55
C GLN A 388 -9.47 8.94 -11.07
N PHE A 389 -9.16 9.53 -9.91
CA PHE A 389 -9.88 10.71 -9.42
C PHE A 389 -9.71 11.92 -10.33
N GLN A 390 -8.51 12.16 -10.87
CA GLN A 390 -8.26 13.25 -11.82
C GLN A 390 -9.00 13.03 -13.13
N GLU A 391 -9.01 11.80 -13.64
CA GLU A 391 -9.68 11.44 -14.88
C GLU A 391 -11.21 11.54 -14.74
N ALA A 392 -11.77 11.06 -13.63
CA ALA A 392 -13.18 11.24 -13.31
C ALA A 392 -13.57 12.73 -13.26
N ARG A 393 -12.71 13.60 -12.72
CA ARG A 393 -12.91 15.05 -12.74
C ARG A 393 -12.78 15.67 -14.13
N ARG A 394 -11.97 15.08 -15.01
CA ARG A 394 -11.71 15.58 -16.37
C ARG A 394 -12.85 15.20 -17.32
N LEU A 395 -13.31 13.96 -17.25
CA LEU A 395 -14.36 13.39 -18.09
C LEU A 395 -15.77 13.60 -17.53
N ASP A 396 -15.88 14.12 -16.30
CA ASP A 396 -17.14 14.23 -15.55
C ASP A 396 -17.85 12.86 -15.43
N ASP A 397 -17.07 11.78 -15.33
CA ASP A 397 -17.53 10.40 -15.18
C ASP A 397 -16.98 9.78 -13.89
N ILE A 398 -17.82 9.79 -12.86
CA ILE A 398 -17.50 9.25 -11.54
C ILE A 398 -17.47 7.71 -11.51
N ASN A 399 -18.01 7.05 -12.54
CA ASN A 399 -18.01 5.60 -12.62
C ASN A 399 -16.63 5.03 -12.97
N ALA A 400 -15.73 5.86 -13.49
CA ALA A 400 -14.35 5.48 -13.79
C ALA A 400 -13.50 5.20 -12.52
N ILE A 401 -13.98 5.61 -11.34
CA ILE A 401 -13.28 5.36 -10.07
C ILE A 401 -13.62 3.95 -9.58
N ASP A 402 -12.60 3.17 -9.27
CA ASP A 402 -12.73 1.86 -8.64
C ASP A 402 -13.04 2.01 -7.14
N SER A 403 -14.29 1.73 -6.77
CA SER A 403 -14.74 1.87 -5.38
C SER A 403 -14.09 0.86 -4.43
N ASP A 404 -13.74 -0.33 -4.93
CA ASP A 404 -13.09 -1.35 -4.10
C ASP A 404 -11.67 -0.90 -3.73
N LYS A 405 -10.94 -0.28 -4.67
CA LYS A 405 -9.64 0.35 -4.40
C LYS A 405 -9.77 1.51 -3.40
N VAL A 406 -10.82 2.33 -3.50
CA VAL A 406 -11.09 3.40 -2.51
C VAL A 406 -11.25 2.82 -1.12
N LYS A 407 -12.05 1.75 -0.98
CA LYS A 407 -12.29 1.09 0.30
C LYS A 407 -11.00 0.53 0.91
N GLN A 408 -10.18 -0.14 0.10
CA GLN A 408 -8.94 -0.77 0.56
C GLN A 408 -7.87 0.26 0.97
N LEU A 409 -7.79 1.40 0.24
CA LEU A 409 -6.70 2.36 0.42
C LEU A 409 -7.03 3.50 1.39
N LEU A 410 -8.26 4.03 1.32
CA LEU A 410 -8.73 5.20 2.06
C LEU A 410 -9.62 4.82 3.25
N GLY A 411 -10.49 3.81 3.10
CA GLY A 411 -11.35 3.30 4.17
C GLY A 411 -12.83 3.27 3.81
N ASP A 412 -13.65 2.85 4.77
CA ASP A 412 -15.10 2.66 4.57
C ASP A 412 -15.86 3.98 4.38
N GLU A 413 -15.42 5.08 5.01
CA GLU A 413 -16.08 6.39 4.89
C GLU A 413 -15.95 6.98 3.48
N GLU A 414 -14.76 6.90 2.89
CA GLU A 414 -14.48 7.35 1.53
C GLU A 414 -15.19 6.46 0.51
N TYR A 415 -15.22 5.14 0.72
CA TYR A 415 -16.00 4.21 -0.09
C TYR A 415 -17.48 4.62 -0.13
N GLN A 416 -18.10 4.81 1.04
CA GLN A 416 -19.50 5.22 1.14
C GLN A 416 -19.74 6.56 0.44
N SER A 417 -18.82 7.51 0.58
CA SER A 417 -18.93 8.80 -0.08
C SER A 417 -18.85 8.68 -1.61
N VAL A 418 -17.96 7.86 -2.16
CA VAL A 418 -17.87 7.62 -3.61
C VAL A 418 -19.13 6.96 -4.15
N GLU A 419 -19.64 5.93 -3.45
CA GLU A 419 -20.89 5.27 -3.83
C GLU A 419 -22.07 6.24 -3.80
N GLN A 420 -22.18 7.06 -2.74
CA GLN A 420 -23.20 8.10 -2.66
C GLN A 420 -23.10 9.07 -3.85
N LEU A 421 -21.89 9.52 -4.19
CA LEU A 421 -21.68 10.42 -5.33
C LEU A 421 -22.08 9.76 -6.68
N LYS A 422 -21.82 8.46 -6.86
CA LYS A 422 -22.25 7.68 -8.04
C LYS A 422 -23.78 7.59 -8.12
N GLU A 423 -24.45 7.40 -6.98
CA GLU A 423 -25.91 7.28 -6.91
C GLU A 423 -26.65 8.61 -7.16
N LEU A 424 -26.01 9.77 -6.97
CA LEU A 424 -26.65 11.08 -7.13
C LEU A 424 -27.31 11.29 -8.50
N MET A 425 -26.59 10.96 -9.56
CA MET A 425 -27.09 11.18 -10.92
C MET A 425 -28.30 10.29 -11.20
N LYS A 426 -28.26 9.06 -10.72
CA LYS A 426 -29.36 8.10 -10.82
C LYS A 426 -30.59 8.62 -10.06
N MET A 427 -30.42 9.11 -8.83
CA MET A 427 -31.53 9.66 -8.04
C MET A 427 -32.19 10.89 -8.69
N LEU A 428 -31.40 11.81 -9.25
CA LEU A 428 -31.93 12.99 -9.94
C LEU A 428 -32.66 12.63 -11.24
N GLU A 429 -32.19 11.61 -11.96
CA GLU A 429 -32.82 11.10 -13.17
C GLU A 429 -34.12 10.36 -12.85
N GLU A 430 -34.11 9.44 -11.88
CA GLU A 430 -35.28 8.68 -11.43
C GLU A 430 -36.38 9.59 -10.86
N ALA A 431 -36.00 10.67 -10.15
CA ALA A 431 -36.95 11.69 -9.70
C ALA A 431 -37.48 12.58 -10.84
N GLY A 432 -36.91 12.47 -12.04
CA GLY A 432 -37.28 13.24 -13.22
C GLY A 432 -36.86 14.71 -13.14
N TYR A 433 -35.82 15.05 -12.39
CA TYR A 433 -35.28 16.41 -12.30
C TYR A 433 -34.25 16.71 -13.39
N ILE A 434 -33.49 15.70 -13.79
CA ILE A 434 -32.55 15.78 -14.91
C ILE A 434 -32.89 14.71 -15.94
N GLN A 435 -32.41 14.90 -17.17
CA GLN A 435 -32.49 13.92 -18.24
C GLN A 435 -31.21 13.93 -19.07
N LYS A 436 -30.79 12.77 -19.57
CA LYS A 436 -29.64 12.65 -20.46
C LYS A 436 -30.05 12.93 -21.90
N LYS A 437 -29.42 13.93 -22.54
CA LYS A 437 -29.64 14.28 -23.95
C LYS A 437 -28.30 14.20 -24.69
N GLY A 438 -28.10 13.09 -25.41
CA GLY A 438 -26.80 12.75 -25.99
C GLY A 438 -25.77 12.52 -24.90
N ASN A 439 -24.67 13.28 -24.92
CA ASN A 439 -23.60 13.19 -23.91
C ASN A 439 -23.71 14.24 -22.80
N ARG A 440 -24.85 14.92 -22.64
CA ARG A 440 -25.02 15.99 -21.63
C ARG A 440 -26.28 15.78 -20.81
N TRP A 441 -26.21 16.12 -19.54
CA TRP A 441 -27.35 16.22 -18.64
C TRP A 441 -28.00 17.60 -18.78
N GLU A 442 -29.32 17.63 -18.93
CA GLU A 442 -30.14 18.83 -18.97
C GLU A 442 -31.20 18.76 -17.86
N LEU A 443 -31.55 19.91 -17.26
CA LEU A 443 -32.67 19.98 -16.32
C LEU A 443 -34.00 19.79 -17.06
N THR A 444 -34.90 19.01 -16.47
CA THR A 444 -36.28 18.90 -16.97
C THR A 444 -37.09 20.14 -16.56
N ALA A 445 -38.26 20.31 -17.18
CA ALA A 445 -39.20 21.37 -16.76
C ALA A 445 -39.60 21.25 -15.27
N ARG A 446 -39.62 20.02 -14.73
CA ARG A 446 -39.86 19.77 -13.31
C ARG A 446 -38.69 20.23 -12.45
N GLY A 447 -37.45 19.90 -12.83
CA GLY A 447 -36.24 20.35 -12.15
C GLY A 447 -36.13 21.88 -12.09
N ILE A 448 -36.33 22.55 -13.23
CA ILE A 448 -36.31 24.03 -13.31
C ILE A 448 -37.38 24.64 -12.39
N ARG A 449 -38.61 24.11 -12.40
CA ARG A 449 -39.70 24.62 -11.56
C ARG A 449 -39.39 24.47 -10.07
N LYS A 450 -38.81 23.33 -9.67
CA LYS A 450 -38.45 23.04 -8.28
C LYS A 450 -37.31 23.96 -7.80
N ILE A 451 -36.28 24.17 -8.62
CA ILE A 451 -35.21 25.15 -8.35
C ILE A 451 -35.80 26.56 -8.18
N GLY A 452 -36.66 26.99 -9.10
CA GLY A 452 -37.29 28.32 -9.04
C GLY A 452 -38.18 28.52 -7.81
N GLN A 453 -38.96 27.50 -7.43
CA GLN A 453 -39.79 27.55 -6.22
C GLN A 453 -38.94 27.74 -4.96
N LYS A 454 -37.82 27.02 -4.85
CA LYS A 454 -36.88 27.17 -3.74
C LYS A 454 -36.24 28.56 -3.74
N ALA A 455 -35.74 29.03 -4.88
CA ALA A 455 -35.12 30.36 -5.00
C ALA A 455 -36.08 31.47 -4.55
N LEU A 456 -37.35 31.41 -4.96
CA LEU A 456 -38.38 32.33 -4.51
C LEU A 456 -38.61 32.21 -3.00
N GLN A 457 -38.72 30.99 -2.46
CA GLN A 457 -38.89 30.76 -1.03
C GLN A 457 -37.73 31.33 -0.20
N ASP A 458 -36.48 31.17 -0.65
CA ASP A 458 -35.28 31.70 0.00
C ASP A 458 -35.25 33.24 -0.03
N ILE A 459 -35.60 33.85 -1.17
CA ILE A 459 -35.74 35.32 -1.30
C ILE A 459 -36.83 35.84 -0.36
N PHE A 460 -38.01 35.23 -0.34
CA PHE A 460 -39.13 35.64 0.53
C PHE A 460 -38.84 35.41 2.02
N ASN A 461 -38.11 34.35 2.38
CA ASN A 461 -37.69 34.10 3.75
C ASN A 461 -36.65 35.12 4.23
N LYS A 462 -35.71 35.53 3.36
CA LYS A 462 -34.78 36.64 3.64
C LYS A 462 -35.54 37.97 3.75
N LEU A 463 -36.48 38.27 2.85
CA LEU A 463 -37.32 39.47 2.92
C LEU A 463 -38.18 39.53 4.20
N LYS A 464 -38.70 38.39 4.67
CA LYS A 464 -39.47 38.32 5.92
C LYS A 464 -38.61 38.48 7.18
N ARG A 465 -37.32 38.12 7.12
CA ARG A 465 -36.36 38.37 8.22
C ARG A 465 -35.96 39.84 8.28
N ASP A 466 -35.84 40.51 7.14
CA ASP A 466 -35.70 41.97 7.03
C ASP A 466 -37.06 42.70 7.05
N GLY A 467 -37.98 42.26 7.90
CA GLY A 467 -39.15 43.06 8.23
C GLY A 467 -38.70 44.34 8.95
N PHE A 468 -39.13 45.50 8.45
CA PHE A 468 -38.89 46.81 9.07
C PHE A 468 -39.09 46.74 10.60
N GLY A 469 -38.00 46.91 11.37
CA GLY A 469 -38.08 47.19 12.81
C GLY A 469 -37.60 46.13 13.82
N ARG A 470 -36.68 45.19 13.50
CA ARG A 470 -36.13 44.27 14.51
C ARG A 470 -34.62 44.01 14.40
N HIS A 471 -33.82 44.92 14.96
CA HIS A 471 -32.57 44.53 15.60
C HIS A 471 -32.85 44.26 17.08
N VAL A 472 -32.28 43.19 17.65
CA VAL A 472 -32.30 42.98 19.11
C VAL A 472 -31.34 44.00 19.73
N SER A 473 -31.89 45.13 20.19
CA SER A 473 -31.16 46.02 21.10
C SER A 473 -31.18 45.39 22.50
N PRO A 474 -30.05 45.34 23.22
CA PRO A 474 -30.01 44.82 24.60
C PRO A 474 -30.72 45.74 25.61
N PHE A 475 -31.26 46.89 25.18
CA PHE A 475 -32.05 47.76 26.04
C PHE A 475 -33.49 47.24 26.16
N ARG A 476 -33.84 46.77 27.37
CA ARG A 476 -35.24 46.78 27.83
C ARG A 476 -35.71 48.23 27.83
N GLY A 477 -36.66 48.58 26.97
CA GLY A 477 -37.37 49.85 27.08
C GLY A 477 -38.03 49.93 28.46
N VAL A 478 -37.68 50.96 29.23
CA VAL A 478 -38.43 51.33 30.45
C VAL A 478 -39.71 52.00 29.97
N GLY A 479 -40.69 51.20 29.59
CA GLY A 479 -42.03 51.68 29.23
C GLY A 479 -42.84 51.94 30.50
N GLY A 480 -42.84 53.18 30.97
CA GLY A 480 -43.89 53.68 31.85
C GLY A 480 -45.10 54.15 31.02
N GLU A 481 -46.26 54.26 31.66
CA GLU A 481 -47.41 54.96 31.06
C GLU A 481 -47.07 56.43 30.82
N PRO A 482 -47.49 57.02 29.69
CA PRO A 482 -47.29 58.44 29.42
C PRO A 482 -48.03 59.28 30.45
N THR A 483 -47.30 60.13 31.17
CA THR A 483 -47.85 61.21 31.99
C THR A 483 -48.22 62.40 31.09
N ASP A 484 -49.29 63.14 31.41
CA ASP A 484 -49.77 64.31 30.63
C ASP A 484 -48.81 65.53 30.63
N GLU A 485 -47.66 65.43 31.29
CA GLU A 485 -46.65 66.47 31.36
C GLU A 485 -45.63 66.36 30.21
N SER A 486 -45.46 67.46 29.48
CA SER A 486 -44.49 67.59 28.38
C SER A 486 -43.28 68.38 28.83
N LYS A 487 -42.06 67.88 28.58
CA LYS A 487 -40.80 68.60 28.82
C LYS A 487 -40.05 68.87 27.50
N ALA A 488 -39.08 69.80 27.52
CA ALA A 488 -38.19 70.03 26.38
C ALA A 488 -37.24 68.85 26.18
N TYR A 489 -37.03 68.44 24.91
CA TYR A 489 -36.19 67.30 24.56
C TYR A 489 -34.72 67.54 24.94
N GLN A 490 -34.12 66.56 25.61
CA GLN A 490 -32.69 66.52 25.90
C GLN A 490 -32.06 65.28 25.26
N PHE A 491 -30.78 65.39 24.89
CA PHE A 491 -30.06 64.30 24.24
C PHE A 491 -30.00 63.07 25.16
N GLY A 492 -30.64 61.97 24.72
CA GLY A 492 -30.81 60.74 25.51
C GLY A 492 -32.25 60.45 25.94
N ASP A 493 -33.19 61.39 25.78
CA ASP A 493 -34.61 61.13 26.00
C ASP A 493 -35.18 60.18 24.92
N PRO A 494 -36.13 59.30 25.27
CA PRO A 494 -36.82 58.46 24.28
C PRO A 494 -37.62 59.33 23.30
N PHE A 495 -37.67 58.91 22.03
CA PHE A 495 -38.30 59.66 20.94
C PHE A 495 -39.85 59.56 20.97
N LEU A 496 -40.43 60.03 22.06
CA LEU A 496 -41.87 60.11 22.31
C LEU A 496 -42.28 61.58 22.29
N LEU A 497 -42.39 62.13 21.08
CA LEU A 497 -42.71 63.54 20.87
C LEU A 497 -44.23 63.76 20.99
N ASP A 498 -44.63 64.72 21.81
CA ASP A 498 -45.96 65.34 21.72
C ASP A 498 -45.98 66.20 20.46
N LEU A 499 -46.47 65.62 19.37
CA LEU A 499 -46.45 66.24 18.05
C LEU A 499 -47.21 67.57 18.05
N GLU A 500 -48.32 67.66 18.78
CA GLU A 500 -49.17 68.85 18.84
C GLU A 500 -48.43 70.01 19.50
N LYS A 501 -47.92 69.82 20.73
CA LYS A 501 -47.16 70.87 21.43
C LYS A 501 -45.84 71.20 20.73
N THR A 502 -45.18 70.22 20.13
CA THR A 502 -43.91 70.43 19.41
C THR A 502 -44.12 71.29 18.16
N LEU A 503 -45.18 71.02 17.38
CA LEU A 503 -45.59 71.85 16.25
C LEU A 503 -46.00 73.25 16.69
N MET A 504 -46.82 73.39 17.74
CA MET A 504 -47.24 74.69 18.27
C MET A 504 -46.08 75.53 18.77
N ASN A 505 -45.11 74.94 19.47
CA ASN A 505 -43.90 75.62 19.93
C ASN A 505 -42.98 76.02 18.78
N ALA A 506 -42.87 75.17 17.74
CA ALA A 506 -42.12 75.50 16.53
C ALA A 506 -42.76 76.67 15.75
N LEU A 507 -44.09 76.70 15.67
CA LEU A 507 -44.87 77.78 15.07
C LEU A 507 -44.71 79.09 15.87
N HIS A 508 -44.78 79.03 17.20
CA HIS A 508 -44.55 80.18 18.08
C HIS A 508 -43.11 80.70 18.01
N ARG A 509 -42.10 79.81 17.90
CA ARG A 509 -40.69 80.20 17.82
C ARG A 509 -40.29 80.85 16.50
N ARG A 510 -40.90 80.43 15.38
CA ARG A 510 -40.61 80.99 14.04
C ARG A 510 -41.52 82.16 13.66
N GLY A 511 -42.57 82.43 14.45
CA GLY A 511 -43.60 83.42 14.12
C GLY A 511 -44.35 83.03 12.84
N THR A 512 -45.34 83.84 12.45
CA THR A 512 -46.06 83.65 11.18
C THR A 512 -45.17 84.04 10.00
N GLY A 513 -44.21 83.17 9.68
CA GLY A 513 -43.49 83.12 8.42
C GLY A 513 -43.67 81.73 7.84
N THR A 514 -44.01 81.66 6.56
CA THR A 514 -44.33 80.45 5.78
C THR A 514 -43.36 79.27 6.05
N PRO A 515 -43.86 78.02 6.17
CA PRO A 515 -44.74 77.41 5.17
C PRO A 515 -46.00 76.76 5.78
N VAL A 516 -47.16 77.31 5.43
CA VAL A 516 -48.08 76.48 4.64
C VAL A 516 -47.61 76.60 3.19
#